data_AF-A0A2D7L2E7-F1
#
_entry.id   AF-A0A2D7L2E7-F1
#
_cell.length_a   1.000
_cell.length_b   1.000
_cell.length_c   1.000
_cell.angle_alpha   90.00
_cell.angle_beta   90.00
_cell.angle_gamma   90.00
#
_symmetry.space_group_name_H-M   'P 1'
#
loop_
_entity.id
_entity.type
_entity.pdbx_description
1 polymer ?
#
loop_
_entity_poly.entity_id
_entity_poly.type
_entity_poly.pdbx_seq_one_letter_code
_entity_poly.pdbx_strand_id
1 'polypeptide(L)'
;MHNVSRRIFVRKAALGLPSFFLATNGLAANEKFSDRFQIGIQEYTFHRWLGNGKLKHLDYPALAKEKLGITHIEYWSKPFGGKHTDKKYVRELADRTTGEGMKNVLILVDIGNELDSKDSKQRARSVEEHKGWVDCAAQLGCAAIRVNCRSGGNREDNLHNAVEGMRAICDYAMSSKIKVVIEPHGGNSSDPDWLLAVMKKLNHPSAGILPDFNNFGRFDRYDGVRRTLSYAPAVCAKALNFDEKGIETQTDFFRMMKIIYNSDFSGVISIEFEGHNLNPVVGSLKTKALLQKSFDAIME
;
A
#
# COMPACT_ATOMS: atom_id res chain seq x y z
N MET A 1 -65.16 -14.41 42.96
CA MET A 1 -66.21 -13.65 42.25
C MET A 1 -65.66 -12.26 41.93
N HIS A 2 -65.65 -11.90 40.64
CA HIS A 2 -65.53 -10.54 40.05
C HIS A 2 -64.30 -9.69 40.42
N ASN A 3 -63.67 -8.87 39.56
CA ASN A 3 -63.89 -8.53 38.16
C ASN A 3 -62.59 -7.90 37.61
N VAL A 4 -62.43 -7.99 36.30
CA VAL A 4 -61.44 -7.27 35.48
C VAL A 4 -61.77 -5.76 35.45
N SER A 5 -60.78 -4.85 35.39
CA SER A 5 -60.71 -3.83 34.31
C SER A 5 -59.54 -2.85 34.43
N ARG A 6 -59.14 -2.39 33.25
CA ARG A 6 -58.02 -1.56 32.82
C ARG A 6 -58.29 -0.05 32.95
N ARG A 7 -57.16 0.69 32.96
CA ARG A 7 -56.90 2.09 32.54
C ARG A 7 -57.41 3.21 33.46
N ILE A 8 -56.48 4.08 33.88
CA ILE A 8 -56.43 5.50 33.50
C ILE A 8 -55.00 6.04 33.72
N PHE A 9 -54.56 6.84 32.75
CA PHE A 9 -53.27 7.47 32.58
C PHE A 9 -53.40 8.96 32.95
N VAL A 10 -52.61 9.47 33.91
CA VAL A 10 -52.27 10.91 34.07
C VAL A 10 -50.92 10.96 34.81
N ARG A 11 -49.79 11.19 34.11
CA ARG A 11 -49.13 12.48 33.79
C ARG A 11 -48.29 13.09 34.94
N LYS A 12 -46.98 13.20 34.65
CA LYS A 12 -45.99 14.22 35.06
C LYS A 12 -45.34 14.11 36.44
N ALA A 13 -44.04 13.78 36.43
CA ALA A 13 -43.02 14.71 36.91
C ALA A 13 -41.71 14.44 36.16
N ALA A 14 -41.33 15.39 35.30
CA ALA A 14 -40.05 15.43 34.62
C ALA A 14 -39.02 16.02 35.60
N LEU A 15 -38.00 15.25 35.95
CA LEU A 15 -36.76 15.78 36.50
C LEU A 15 -35.75 15.81 35.36
N GLY A 16 -35.63 16.98 34.74
CA GLY A 16 -34.62 17.27 33.73
C GLY A 16 -33.25 17.34 34.39
N LEU A 17 -32.43 16.32 34.16
CA LEU A 17 -30.98 16.44 34.31
C LEU A 17 -30.44 17.09 33.02
N PRO A 18 -29.56 18.10 33.09
CA PRO A 18 -28.85 18.57 31.92
C PRO A 18 -27.86 17.48 31.52
N SER A 19 -28.28 16.62 30.58
CA SER A 19 -27.34 15.84 29.81
C SER A 19 -26.46 16.84 29.07
N PHE A 20 -25.26 17.09 29.58
CA PHE A 20 -24.15 17.51 28.74
C PHE A 20 -23.97 16.43 27.68
N PHE A 21 -24.70 16.57 26.58
CA PHE A 21 -24.28 16.01 25.31
C PHE A 21 -22.98 16.75 24.98
N LEU A 22 -21.87 16.22 25.50
CA LEU A 22 -20.64 16.28 24.74
C LEU A 22 -21.00 15.68 23.40
N ALA A 23 -21.17 16.54 22.40
CA ALA A 23 -21.03 16.16 21.03
C ALA A 23 -19.64 15.55 20.92
N THR A 24 -19.53 14.25 21.16
CA THR A 24 -18.46 13.46 20.59
C THR A 24 -18.72 13.59 19.10
N ASN A 25 -18.07 14.58 18.46
CA ASN A 25 -17.86 14.55 17.03
C ASN A 25 -17.34 13.15 16.76
N GLY A 26 -18.18 12.31 16.19
CA GLY A 26 -17.79 10.99 15.76
C GLY A 26 -16.65 11.21 14.79
N LEU A 27 -15.43 10.88 15.20
CA LEU A 27 -14.35 10.55 14.28
C LEU A 27 -14.67 9.18 13.69
N ALA A 28 -15.81 9.11 13.00
CA ALA A 28 -16.19 8.01 12.16
C ALA A 28 -15.71 8.37 10.74
N ALA A 29 -14.58 7.77 10.39
CA ALA A 29 -14.14 7.43 9.04
C ALA A 29 -14.56 8.40 7.92
N ASN A 30 -13.72 9.38 7.60
CA ASN A 30 -13.66 9.88 6.22
C ASN A 30 -12.82 8.88 5.40
N GLU A 31 -13.38 7.69 5.19
CA GLU A 31 -12.81 6.64 4.37
C GLU A 31 -13.41 6.68 2.97
N LYS A 32 -13.04 7.73 2.22
CA LYS A 32 -12.95 7.77 0.77
C LYS A 32 -12.24 9.07 0.39
N PHE A 33 -11.14 8.95 -0.35
CA PHE A 33 -10.45 10.12 -0.89
C PHE A 33 -11.20 10.67 -2.12
N SER A 34 -11.90 9.79 -2.83
CA SER A 34 -13.08 10.04 -3.65
C SER A 34 -13.74 8.69 -3.92
N ASP A 35 -14.77 8.62 -4.75
CA ASP A 35 -15.28 7.34 -5.24
C ASP A 35 -14.24 6.56 -6.06
N ARG A 36 -13.26 7.26 -6.62
CA ARG A 36 -12.23 6.71 -7.51
C ARG A 36 -10.91 6.35 -6.81
N PHE A 37 -10.58 7.05 -5.72
CA PHE A 37 -9.28 6.91 -5.05
C PHE A 37 -9.45 6.60 -3.56
N GLN A 38 -8.54 5.78 -3.03
CA GLN A 38 -8.42 5.53 -1.59
C GLN A 38 -6.99 5.82 -1.12
N ILE A 39 -6.85 6.30 0.11
CA ILE A 39 -5.53 6.43 0.73
C ILE A 39 -5.18 5.11 1.42
N GLY A 40 -4.01 4.58 1.09
CA GLY A 40 -3.41 3.45 1.79
C GLY A 40 -2.18 3.85 2.60
N ILE A 41 -1.54 2.85 3.23
CA ILE A 41 -0.28 3.02 3.95
C ILE A 41 0.58 1.78 3.77
N GLN A 42 1.87 1.97 3.51
CA GLN A 42 2.86 0.90 3.44
C GLN A 42 3.52 0.65 4.79
N GLU A 43 3.60 -0.61 5.18
CA GLU A 43 4.22 -1.05 6.44
C GLU A 43 5.69 -0.62 6.56
N TYR A 44 6.41 -0.50 5.44
CA TYR A 44 7.80 -0.01 5.42
C TYR A 44 7.95 1.40 6.02
N THR A 45 6.89 2.23 6.05
CA THR A 45 6.84 3.50 6.79
C THR A 45 7.26 3.32 8.26
N PHE A 46 6.98 2.16 8.84
CA PHE A 46 7.28 1.82 10.23
C PHE A 46 8.51 0.93 10.39
N HIS A 47 9.37 0.77 9.36
CA HIS A 47 10.51 -0.15 9.39
C HIS A 47 11.42 0.02 10.62
N ARG A 48 11.62 1.25 11.12
CA ARG A 48 12.43 1.52 12.33
C ARG A 48 11.73 1.03 13.60
N TRP A 49 10.42 1.21 13.70
CA TRP A 49 9.63 0.76 14.85
C TRP A 49 9.48 -0.76 14.87
N LEU A 50 9.33 -1.37 13.70
CA LEU A 50 9.33 -2.83 13.55
C LEU A 50 10.71 -3.40 13.89
N GLY A 51 11.77 -2.79 13.35
CA GLY A 51 13.15 -3.24 13.55
C GLY A 51 13.66 -3.11 14.99
N ASN A 52 13.16 -2.14 15.76
CA ASN A 52 13.53 -1.97 17.18
C ASN A 52 12.49 -2.52 18.17
N GLY A 53 11.43 -3.17 17.69
CA GLY A 53 10.39 -3.79 18.51
C GLY A 53 9.36 -2.84 19.12
N LYS A 54 9.41 -1.53 18.81
CA LYS A 54 8.38 -0.55 19.22
C LYS A 54 7.01 -0.85 18.61
N LEU A 55 6.98 -1.45 17.41
CA LEU A 55 5.77 -1.97 16.77
C LEU A 55 5.94 -3.47 16.54
N LYS A 56 5.00 -4.28 17.02
CA LYS A 56 4.93 -5.69 16.63
C LYS A 56 4.20 -5.80 15.30
N HIS A 57 4.61 -6.74 14.45
CA HIS A 57 4.00 -6.93 13.13
C HIS A 57 2.47 -7.17 13.22
N LEU A 58 2.00 -8.01 14.15
CA LEU A 58 0.56 -8.26 14.33
C LEU A 58 -0.24 -7.03 14.81
N ASP A 59 0.42 -5.98 15.30
CA ASP A 59 -0.22 -4.75 15.78
C ASP A 59 -0.23 -3.64 14.71
N TYR A 60 0.41 -3.85 13.55
CA TYR A 60 0.44 -2.89 12.44
C TYR A 60 -0.96 -2.51 11.92
N PRO A 61 -1.90 -3.46 11.68
CA PRO A 61 -3.25 -3.11 11.24
C PRO A 61 -3.99 -2.16 12.20
N ALA A 62 -3.92 -2.45 13.51
CA ALA A 62 -4.52 -1.60 14.53
C ALA A 62 -3.90 -0.21 14.55
N LEU A 63 -2.57 -0.11 14.43
CA LEU A 63 -1.88 1.17 14.34
C LEU A 63 -2.36 2.00 13.14
N ALA A 64 -2.46 1.39 11.95
CA ALA A 64 -2.93 2.08 10.74
C ALA A 64 -4.35 2.63 10.91
N LYS A 65 -5.27 1.81 11.46
CA LYS A 65 -6.64 2.22 11.70
C LYS A 65 -6.76 3.28 12.80
N GLU A 66 -6.20 3.03 13.97
CA GLU A 66 -6.40 3.88 15.16
C GLU A 66 -5.63 5.19 15.09
N LYS A 67 -4.41 5.20 14.54
CA LYS A 67 -3.54 6.38 14.54
C LYS A 67 -3.65 7.20 13.27
N LEU A 68 -3.98 6.58 12.15
CA LEU A 68 -4.04 7.25 10.84
C LEU A 68 -5.45 7.30 10.25
N GLY A 69 -6.39 6.49 10.74
CA GLY A 69 -7.71 6.33 10.13
C GLY A 69 -7.57 5.83 8.69
N ILE A 70 -6.74 4.81 8.47
CA ILE A 70 -6.51 4.18 7.17
C ILE A 70 -6.82 2.69 7.28
N THR A 71 -7.69 2.18 6.41
CA THR A 71 -8.05 0.76 6.33
C THR A 71 -7.48 0.02 5.13
N HIS A 72 -6.82 0.70 4.19
CA HIS A 72 -6.13 0.08 3.07
C HIS A 72 -4.64 -0.03 3.41
N ILE A 73 -4.13 -1.25 3.63
CA ILE A 73 -2.77 -1.46 4.14
C ILE A 73 -1.95 -2.34 3.22
N GLU A 74 -0.65 -2.09 3.15
CA GLU A 74 0.33 -2.90 2.43
C GLU A 74 1.37 -3.42 3.42
N TYR A 75 1.66 -4.73 3.35
CA TYR A 75 2.63 -5.37 4.24
C TYR A 75 4.05 -5.32 3.67
N TRP A 76 5.04 -5.56 4.50
CA TRP A 76 6.43 -5.73 4.11
C TRP A 76 6.95 -7.11 4.54
N SER A 77 7.75 -7.77 3.70
CA SER A 77 8.18 -9.15 3.92
C SER A 77 8.98 -9.36 5.20
N LYS A 78 9.84 -8.42 5.58
CA LYS A 78 10.78 -8.61 6.69
C LYS A 78 10.09 -8.84 8.05
N PRO A 79 9.09 -8.04 8.46
CA PRO A 79 8.31 -8.25 9.68
C PRO A 79 7.69 -9.64 9.87
N PHE A 80 7.43 -10.39 8.80
CA PHE A 80 6.94 -11.78 8.92
C PHE A 80 7.95 -12.71 9.60
N GLY A 81 9.25 -12.40 9.54
CA GLY A 81 10.29 -13.21 10.16
C GLY A 81 10.28 -14.67 9.69
N GLY A 82 10.04 -14.89 8.39
CA GLY A 82 9.95 -16.23 7.79
C GLY A 82 8.59 -16.93 7.93
N LYS A 83 7.60 -16.32 8.60
CA LYS A 83 6.27 -16.93 8.85
C LYS A 83 5.25 -16.76 7.73
N HIS A 84 5.67 -16.36 6.52
CA HIS A 84 4.77 -16.17 5.38
C HIS A 84 4.15 -17.49 4.87
N THR A 85 4.76 -18.64 5.20
CA THR A 85 4.19 -19.98 4.93
C THR A 85 3.49 -20.60 6.14
N ASP A 86 3.52 -19.93 7.31
CA ASP A 86 2.77 -20.37 8.49
C ASP A 86 1.32 -19.93 8.36
N LYS A 87 0.46 -20.87 7.94
CA LYS A 87 -0.96 -20.63 7.71
C LYS A 87 -1.70 -20.06 8.93
N LYS A 88 -1.27 -20.38 10.17
CA LYS A 88 -1.90 -19.83 11.38
C LYS A 88 -1.51 -18.37 11.56
N TYR A 89 -0.24 -18.04 11.34
CA TYR A 89 0.25 -16.68 11.42
C TYR A 89 -0.41 -15.77 10.37
N VAL A 90 -0.48 -16.24 9.12
CA VAL A 90 -1.12 -15.49 8.03
C VAL A 90 -2.62 -15.33 8.27
N ARG A 91 -3.29 -16.35 8.82
CA ARG A 91 -4.71 -16.24 9.21
C ARG A 91 -4.92 -15.22 10.33
N GLU A 92 -4.07 -15.20 11.35
CA GLU A 92 -4.14 -14.19 12.41
C GLU A 92 -4.02 -12.76 11.86
N LEU A 93 -3.11 -12.53 10.90
CA LEU A 93 -3.03 -11.23 10.22
C LEU A 93 -4.30 -10.91 9.43
N ALA A 94 -4.85 -11.88 8.70
CA ALA A 94 -6.10 -11.71 7.96
C ALA A 94 -7.30 -11.44 8.90
N ASP A 95 -7.39 -12.11 10.05
CA ASP A 95 -8.48 -11.95 11.00
C ASP A 95 -8.47 -10.54 11.61
N ARG A 96 -7.27 -9.99 11.86
CA ARG A 96 -7.07 -8.61 12.37
C ARG A 96 -7.45 -7.52 11.38
N THR A 97 -7.55 -7.82 10.09
CA THR A 97 -7.96 -6.85 9.07
C THR A 97 -9.40 -7.07 8.64
N THR A 98 -9.78 -8.30 8.32
CA THR A 98 -11.12 -8.66 7.85
C THR A 98 -12.20 -8.39 8.91
N GLY A 99 -11.95 -8.68 10.19
CA GLY A 99 -12.88 -8.36 11.29
C GLY A 99 -13.11 -6.86 11.47
N GLU A 100 -12.20 -6.03 10.97
CA GLU A 100 -12.19 -4.58 11.13
C GLU A 100 -12.58 -3.81 9.86
N GLY A 101 -13.00 -4.53 8.80
CA GLY A 101 -13.38 -3.96 7.51
C GLY A 101 -12.21 -3.44 6.66
N MET A 102 -10.98 -3.84 6.99
CA MET A 102 -9.76 -3.40 6.32
C MET A 102 -9.49 -4.20 5.04
N LYS A 103 -8.78 -3.57 4.10
CA LYS A 103 -8.31 -4.19 2.86
C LYS A 103 -6.79 -4.31 2.86
N ASN A 104 -6.33 -5.53 2.62
CA ASN A 104 -4.93 -5.81 2.36
C ASN A 104 -4.68 -5.58 0.86
N VAL A 105 -3.78 -4.66 0.51
CA VAL A 105 -3.60 -4.20 -0.88
C VAL A 105 -2.51 -5.02 -1.58
N LEU A 106 -1.29 -5.02 -1.04
CA LEU A 106 -0.18 -5.82 -1.54
C LEU A 106 0.86 -6.14 -0.46
N ILE A 107 1.83 -6.98 -0.79
CA ILE A 107 3.02 -7.24 0.05
C ILE A 107 4.28 -6.77 -0.68
N LEU A 108 5.07 -5.92 -0.05
CA LEU A 108 6.41 -5.53 -0.48
C LEU A 108 7.40 -6.66 -0.18
N VAL A 109 7.87 -7.37 -1.20
CA VAL A 109 8.75 -8.53 -1.05
C VAL A 109 10.21 -8.14 -1.24
N ASP A 110 10.91 -7.98 -0.13
CA ASP A 110 12.36 -7.90 -0.08
C ASP A 110 12.96 -9.23 0.38
N ILE A 111 13.55 -9.95 -0.57
CA ILE A 111 14.33 -11.17 -0.35
C ILE A 111 15.76 -10.99 -0.89
N GLY A 112 16.65 -11.93 -0.57
CA GLY A 112 18.07 -11.82 -0.94
C GLY A 112 18.39 -12.22 -2.38
N ASN A 113 17.53 -13.00 -3.03
CA ASN A 113 17.71 -13.43 -4.41
C ASN A 113 16.90 -12.57 -5.37
N GLU A 114 17.52 -12.12 -6.46
CA GLU A 114 16.91 -11.21 -7.43
C GLU A 114 16.37 -11.93 -8.67
N LEU A 115 15.20 -11.48 -9.14
CA LEU A 115 14.54 -12.02 -10.34
C LEU A 115 15.28 -11.68 -11.63
N ASP A 116 16.11 -10.63 -11.61
CA ASP A 116 16.89 -10.14 -12.75
C ASP A 116 18.39 -10.48 -12.65
N SER A 117 18.77 -11.38 -11.73
CA SER A 117 20.17 -11.81 -11.56
C SER A 117 20.73 -12.40 -12.84
N LYS A 118 22.03 -12.18 -13.11
CA LYS A 118 22.74 -12.85 -14.22
C LYS A 118 22.92 -14.35 -14.00
N ASP A 119 22.92 -14.81 -12.74
CA ASP A 119 23.02 -16.23 -12.40
C ASP A 119 21.62 -16.86 -12.45
N SER A 120 21.39 -17.76 -13.42
CA SER A 120 20.12 -18.45 -13.59
C SER A 120 19.73 -19.31 -12.38
N LYS A 121 20.71 -19.84 -11.63
CA LYS A 121 20.42 -20.57 -10.38
C LYS A 121 19.92 -19.63 -9.30
N GLN A 122 20.44 -18.41 -9.25
CA GLN A 122 19.94 -17.39 -8.33
C GLN A 122 18.54 -16.92 -8.72
N ARG A 123 18.27 -16.71 -10.01
CA ARG A 123 16.93 -16.39 -10.50
C ARG A 123 15.92 -17.48 -10.13
N ALA A 124 16.25 -18.76 -10.38
CA ALA A 124 15.38 -19.88 -10.02
C ALA A 124 15.07 -19.92 -8.52
N ARG A 125 16.05 -19.67 -7.64
CA ARG A 125 15.82 -19.56 -6.19
C ARG A 125 14.91 -18.38 -5.85
N SER A 126 15.13 -17.22 -6.48
CA SER A 126 14.26 -16.05 -6.30
C SER A 126 12.82 -16.38 -6.68
N VAL A 127 12.60 -17.06 -7.80
CA VAL A 127 11.26 -17.49 -8.24
C VAL A 127 10.61 -18.39 -7.19
N GLU A 128 11.29 -19.44 -6.73
CA GLU A 128 10.73 -20.35 -5.72
C GLU A 128 10.41 -19.63 -4.39
N GLU A 129 11.26 -18.71 -3.94
CA GLU A 129 11.01 -17.92 -2.73
C GLU A 129 9.78 -17.01 -2.90
N HIS A 130 9.59 -16.39 -4.06
CA HIS A 130 8.43 -15.53 -4.32
C HIS A 130 7.11 -16.30 -4.42
N LYS A 131 7.11 -17.59 -4.77
CA LYS A 131 5.89 -18.41 -4.80
C LYS A 131 5.20 -18.46 -3.43
N GLY A 132 5.98 -18.63 -2.36
CA GLY A 132 5.44 -18.58 -0.99
C GLY A 132 4.81 -17.22 -0.65
N TRP A 133 5.31 -16.13 -1.21
CA TRP A 133 4.73 -14.80 -1.04
C TRP A 133 3.46 -14.58 -1.87
N VAL A 134 3.37 -15.19 -3.06
CA VAL A 134 2.12 -15.24 -3.84
C VAL A 134 1.03 -15.95 -3.04
N ASP A 135 1.34 -17.09 -2.44
CA ASP A 135 0.40 -17.85 -1.60
C ASP A 135 -0.02 -17.04 -0.35
N CYS A 136 0.94 -16.41 0.32
CA CYS A 136 0.69 -15.52 1.47
C CYS A 136 -0.24 -14.36 1.08
N ALA A 137 0.04 -13.69 -0.04
CA ALA A 137 -0.78 -12.60 -0.56
C ALA A 137 -2.20 -13.06 -0.88
N ALA A 138 -2.36 -14.23 -1.50
CA ALA A 138 -3.67 -14.81 -1.78
C ALA A 138 -4.44 -15.13 -0.48
N GLN A 139 -3.77 -15.66 0.54
CA GLN A 139 -4.40 -15.95 1.83
C GLN A 139 -4.79 -14.67 2.60
N LEU A 140 -4.01 -13.59 2.48
CA LEU A 140 -4.33 -12.28 3.06
C LEU A 140 -5.39 -11.52 2.25
N GLY A 141 -5.74 -11.97 1.05
CA GLY A 141 -6.67 -11.27 0.15
C GLY A 141 -6.06 -10.04 -0.53
N CYS A 142 -4.72 -9.99 -0.66
CA CYS A 142 -4.02 -8.95 -1.40
C CYS A 142 -4.30 -9.05 -2.92
N ALA A 143 -4.16 -7.93 -3.63
CA ALA A 143 -4.25 -7.89 -5.08
C ALA A 143 -2.89 -8.15 -5.77
N ALA A 144 -1.78 -7.89 -5.07
CA ALA A 144 -0.44 -7.99 -5.64
C ALA A 144 0.64 -8.39 -4.63
N ILE A 145 1.79 -8.80 -5.16
CA ILE A 145 3.09 -8.70 -4.49
C ILE A 145 3.97 -7.73 -5.28
N ARG A 146 4.75 -6.91 -4.59
CA ARG A 146 5.82 -6.11 -5.18
C ARG A 146 7.12 -6.88 -5.08
N VAL A 147 7.88 -6.90 -6.18
CA VAL A 147 9.18 -7.56 -6.28
C VAL A 147 10.26 -6.58 -6.73
N ASN A 148 11.51 -6.98 -6.58
CA ASN A 148 12.67 -6.20 -7.01
C ASN A 148 13.24 -6.72 -8.34
N CYS A 149 13.85 -5.79 -9.10
CA CYS A 149 14.74 -6.08 -10.22
C CYS A 149 15.94 -5.12 -10.13
N ARG A 150 16.88 -5.45 -9.24
CA ARG A 150 17.98 -4.55 -8.83
C ARG A 150 19.38 -5.12 -9.04
N SER A 151 19.52 -6.19 -9.79
CA SER A 151 20.84 -6.81 -10.07
C SER A 151 21.74 -5.93 -10.93
N GLY A 152 21.16 -5.08 -11.80
CA GLY A 152 21.91 -4.17 -12.66
C GLY A 152 22.79 -4.87 -13.70
N GLY A 153 23.93 -4.28 -14.04
CA GLY A 153 24.83 -4.77 -15.11
C GLY A 153 24.47 -4.24 -16.49
N ASN A 154 24.81 -5.00 -17.55
CA ASN A 154 24.42 -4.64 -18.91
C ASN A 154 22.89 -4.58 -19.00
N ARG A 155 22.38 -3.47 -19.54
CA ARG A 155 20.93 -3.18 -19.58
C ARG A 155 20.13 -4.23 -20.35
N GLU A 156 20.63 -4.69 -21.48
CA GLU A 156 19.92 -5.64 -22.35
C GLU A 156 19.89 -7.03 -21.72
N ASP A 157 21.03 -7.50 -21.20
CA ASP A 157 21.11 -8.78 -20.48
C ASP A 157 20.22 -8.77 -19.23
N ASN A 158 20.26 -7.68 -18.45
CA ASN A 158 19.44 -7.53 -17.25
C ASN A 158 17.94 -7.49 -17.58
N LEU A 159 17.56 -6.83 -18.67
CA LEU A 159 16.18 -6.83 -19.16
C LEU A 159 15.72 -8.23 -19.58
N HIS A 160 16.57 -8.98 -20.27
CA HIS A 160 16.28 -10.38 -20.63
C HIS A 160 16.08 -11.24 -19.37
N ASN A 161 17.01 -11.16 -18.41
CA ASN A 161 16.95 -11.87 -17.14
C ASN A 161 15.70 -11.52 -16.33
N ALA A 162 15.36 -10.22 -16.23
CA ALA A 162 14.16 -9.75 -15.56
C ALA A 162 12.89 -10.34 -16.20
N VAL A 163 12.81 -10.36 -17.54
CA VAL A 163 11.67 -10.96 -18.25
C VAL A 163 11.55 -12.46 -17.96
N GLU A 164 12.66 -13.21 -17.91
CA GLU A 164 12.63 -14.63 -17.56
C GLU A 164 12.15 -14.87 -16.13
N GLY A 165 12.76 -14.19 -15.15
CA GLY A 165 12.40 -14.35 -13.74
C GLY A 165 10.97 -13.92 -13.46
N MET A 166 10.56 -12.75 -13.99
CA MET A 166 9.20 -12.23 -13.83
C MET A 166 8.16 -13.13 -14.49
N ARG A 167 8.44 -13.70 -15.67
CA ARG A 167 7.51 -14.62 -16.35
C ARG A 167 7.21 -15.83 -15.48
N ALA A 168 8.24 -16.48 -14.93
CA ALA A 168 8.07 -17.68 -14.12
C ALA A 168 7.20 -17.44 -12.87
N ILE A 169 7.36 -16.31 -12.17
CA ILE A 169 6.52 -15.98 -11.02
C ILE A 169 5.11 -15.50 -11.44
N CYS A 170 4.99 -14.79 -12.56
CA CYS A 170 3.71 -14.37 -13.12
C CYS A 170 2.83 -15.55 -13.53
N ASP A 171 3.42 -16.56 -14.20
CA ASP A 171 2.73 -17.79 -14.62
C ASP A 171 2.19 -18.53 -13.38
N TYR A 172 2.98 -18.60 -12.31
CA TYR A 172 2.56 -19.19 -11.04
C TYR A 172 1.40 -18.41 -10.39
N ALA A 173 1.47 -17.08 -10.39
CA ALA A 173 0.49 -16.21 -9.75
C ALA A 173 -0.86 -16.10 -10.50
N MET A 174 -0.96 -16.64 -11.72
CA MET A 174 -2.18 -16.57 -12.52
C MET A 174 -3.41 -17.17 -11.81
N SER A 175 -3.26 -18.36 -11.21
CA SER A 175 -4.39 -19.10 -10.63
C SER A 175 -4.95 -18.43 -9.38
N SER A 176 -4.09 -17.77 -8.61
CA SER A 176 -4.44 -16.99 -7.42
C SER A 176 -4.86 -15.55 -7.74
N LYS A 177 -4.78 -15.13 -9.01
CA LYS A 177 -5.09 -13.77 -9.49
C LYS A 177 -4.24 -12.68 -8.82
N ILE A 178 -3.07 -13.05 -8.30
CA ILE A 178 -2.13 -12.10 -7.71
C ILE A 178 -1.31 -11.45 -8.82
N LYS A 179 -1.27 -10.11 -8.82
CA LYS A 179 -0.34 -9.36 -9.68
C LYS A 179 1.09 -9.45 -9.10
N VAL A 180 2.08 -9.52 -9.98
CA VAL A 180 3.50 -9.38 -9.63
C VAL A 180 3.97 -8.06 -10.20
N VAL A 181 4.28 -7.11 -9.33
CA VAL A 181 4.61 -5.74 -9.74
C VAL A 181 6.05 -5.37 -9.44
N ILE A 182 6.70 -4.73 -10.41
CA ILE A 182 8.02 -4.13 -10.20
C ILE A 182 7.82 -2.71 -9.69
N GLU A 183 8.44 -2.38 -8.58
CA GLU A 183 8.58 -0.98 -8.16
C GLU A 183 9.90 -0.44 -8.70
N PRO A 184 9.95 0.80 -9.24
CA PRO A 184 11.24 1.45 -9.49
C PRO A 184 11.99 1.53 -8.17
N HIS A 185 13.18 0.95 -8.08
CA HIS A 185 13.90 0.80 -6.81
C HIS A 185 15.43 0.74 -7.01
N GLY A 186 15.95 1.61 -7.88
CA GLY A 186 17.37 1.75 -8.18
C GLY A 186 17.84 0.92 -9.39
N GLY A 187 19.04 1.24 -9.89
CA GLY A 187 19.61 0.58 -11.07
C GLY A 187 18.75 0.78 -12.32
N ASN A 188 18.56 -0.29 -13.09
CA ASN A 188 17.74 -0.25 -14.31
C ASN A 188 16.24 -0.07 -14.01
N SER A 189 15.75 -0.53 -12.86
CA SER A 189 14.32 -0.41 -12.50
C SER A 189 13.86 1.04 -12.30
N SER A 190 14.77 1.98 -11.99
CA SER A 190 14.44 3.41 -11.93
C SER A 190 14.20 4.05 -13.29
N ASP A 191 14.54 3.38 -14.40
CA ASP A 191 14.35 3.88 -15.75
C ASP A 191 12.96 3.48 -16.29
N PRO A 192 12.08 4.45 -16.61
CA PRO A 192 10.75 4.15 -17.12
C PRO A 192 10.78 3.44 -18.49
N ASP A 193 11.77 3.69 -19.35
CA ASP A 193 11.89 2.98 -20.62
C ASP A 193 12.21 1.50 -20.39
N TRP A 194 13.04 1.20 -19.38
CA TRP A 194 13.36 -0.17 -19.02
C TRP A 194 12.14 -0.91 -18.47
N LEU A 195 11.42 -0.28 -17.53
CA LEU A 195 10.20 -0.86 -16.95
C LEU A 195 9.15 -1.19 -18.04
N LEU A 196 8.91 -0.25 -18.95
CA LEU A 196 7.94 -0.45 -20.03
C LEU A 196 8.41 -1.50 -21.04
N ALA A 197 9.71 -1.60 -21.30
CA ALA A 197 10.26 -2.64 -22.15
C ALA A 197 10.12 -4.04 -21.52
N VAL A 198 10.28 -4.16 -20.20
CA VAL A 198 9.98 -5.40 -19.45
C VAL A 198 8.50 -5.75 -19.56
N MET A 199 7.59 -4.80 -19.29
CA MET A 199 6.15 -5.05 -19.39
C MET A 199 5.72 -5.47 -20.80
N LYS A 200 6.24 -4.79 -21.83
CA LYS A 200 5.97 -5.12 -23.24
C LYS A 200 6.45 -6.52 -23.62
N LYS A 201 7.63 -6.94 -23.16
CA LYS A 201 8.19 -8.26 -23.46
C LYS A 201 7.54 -9.38 -22.63
N LEU A 202 7.14 -9.10 -21.39
CA LEU A 202 6.35 -10.03 -20.59
C LEU A 202 5.00 -10.29 -21.25
N ASN A 203 4.28 -9.21 -21.61
CA ASN A 203 2.92 -9.24 -22.14
C ASN A 203 2.06 -10.25 -21.38
N HIS A 204 2.05 -10.12 -20.05
CA HIS A 204 1.47 -11.10 -19.15
C HIS A 204 0.40 -10.46 -18.26
N PRO A 205 -0.80 -11.06 -18.12
CA PRO A 205 -1.90 -10.46 -17.36
C PRO A 205 -1.59 -10.26 -15.88
N SER A 206 -0.73 -11.09 -15.28
CA SER A 206 -0.30 -10.91 -13.89
C SER A 206 0.82 -9.88 -13.71
N ALA A 207 1.47 -9.39 -14.78
CA ALA A 207 2.56 -8.43 -14.65
C ALA A 207 2.04 -7.01 -14.43
N GLY A 208 2.76 -6.22 -13.63
CA GLY A 208 2.47 -4.80 -13.45
C GLY A 208 3.66 -4.00 -12.92
N ILE A 209 3.40 -2.73 -12.63
CA ILE A 209 4.38 -1.80 -12.04
C ILE A 209 3.72 -1.19 -10.80
N LEU A 210 4.48 -0.95 -9.73
CA LEU A 210 4.05 -0.11 -8.61
C LEU A 210 4.72 1.25 -8.78
N PRO A 211 4.08 2.26 -9.41
CA PRO A 211 4.72 3.56 -9.59
C PRO A 211 4.98 4.21 -8.24
N ASP A 212 6.19 4.75 -8.04
CA ASP A 212 6.60 5.44 -6.83
C ASP A 212 6.91 6.91 -7.12
N PHE A 213 6.49 7.80 -6.22
CA PHE A 213 6.62 9.24 -6.42
C PHE A 213 8.07 9.73 -6.51
N ASN A 214 9.05 8.97 -6.05
CA ASN A 214 10.44 9.41 -5.89
C ASN A 214 11.48 8.47 -6.53
N ASN A 215 11.24 7.17 -6.61
CA ASN A 215 12.27 6.16 -6.91
C ASN A 215 12.69 6.04 -8.39
N PHE A 216 12.34 7.01 -9.22
CA PHE A 216 12.82 7.13 -10.61
C PHE A 216 14.26 7.67 -10.73
N GLY A 217 14.95 7.90 -9.61
CA GLY A 217 16.39 8.24 -9.60
C GLY A 217 16.69 9.52 -10.39
N ARG A 218 17.52 9.41 -11.44
CA ARG A 218 17.88 10.56 -12.31
C ARG A 218 16.82 10.93 -13.34
N PHE A 219 15.80 10.09 -13.52
CA PHE A 219 14.76 10.29 -14.51
C PHE A 219 13.66 11.21 -13.96
N ASP A 220 12.89 11.84 -14.84
CA ASP A 220 11.75 12.66 -14.43
C ASP A 220 10.69 11.74 -13.79
N ARG A 221 10.54 11.83 -12.47
CA ARG A 221 9.55 11.10 -11.68
C ARG A 221 8.11 11.31 -12.16
N TYR A 222 7.76 12.51 -12.61
CA TYR A 222 6.41 12.83 -13.07
C TYR A 222 6.11 12.12 -14.39
N ASP A 223 7.07 12.11 -15.32
CA ASP A 223 6.96 11.34 -16.56
C ASP A 223 6.96 9.83 -16.28
N GLY A 224 7.83 9.37 -15.39
CA GLY A 224 7.93 7.97 -14.98
C GLY A 224 6.61 7.44 -14.43
N VAL A 225 6.00 8.14 -13.46
CA VAL A 225 4.66 7.80 -12.94
C VAL A 225 3.64 7.83 -14.07
N ARG A 226 3.51 8.93 -14.81
CA ARG A 226 2.53 9.09 -15.90
C ARG A 226 2.51 7.91 -16.86
N ARG A 227 3.69 7.44 -17.27
CA ARG A 227 3.84 6.39 -18.28
C ARG A 227 3.59 4.98 -17.74
N THR A 228 3.70 4.78 -16.43
CA THR A 228 3.60 3.46 -15.81
C THR A 228 2.25 3.18 -15.14
N LEU A 229 1.39 4.20 -14.98
CA LEU A 229 0.07 4.11 -14.34
C LEU A 229 -0.87 3.05 -14.95
N SER A 230 -0.81 2.78 -16.25
CA SER A 230 -1.67 1.76 -16.87
C SER A 230 -1.35 0.32 -16.43
N TYR A 231 -0.21 0.11 -15.78
CA TYR A 231 0.22 -1.17 -15.20
C TYR A 231 0.01 -1.26 -13.69
N ALA A 232 -0.55 -0.22 -13.06
CA ALA A 232 -0.56 -0.04 -11.62
C ALA A 232 -1.79 -0.68 -10.94
N PRO A 233 -1.62 -1.64 -10.02
CA PRO A 233 -2.70 -2.04 -9.11
C PRO A 233 -2.82 -1.10 -7.90
N ALA A 234 -1.76 -0.37 -7.58
CA ALA A 234 -1.66 0.65 -6.53
C ALA A 234 -0.54 1.63 -6.92
N VAL A 235 -0.42 2.74 -6.19
CA VAL A 235 0.62 3.75 -6.39
C VAL A 235 1.28 4.10 -5.05
N CYS A 236 2.60 4.18 -4.99
CA CYS A 236 3.34 4.58 -3.80
C CYS A 236 3.54 6.11 -3.75
N ALA A 237 2.90 6.75 -2.77
CA ALA A 237 3.06 8.15 -2.44
C ALA A 237 4.23 8.35 -1.46
N LYS A 238 5.45 8.19 -1.97
CA LYS A 238 6.68 8.47 -1.22
C LYS A 238 6.73 9.91 -0.73
N ALA A 239 6.98 10.10 0.56
CA ALA A 239 7.28 11.40 1.16
C ALA A 239 8.52 11.34 2.05
N LEU A 240 9.35 12.39 2.02
CA LEU A 240 10.62 12.44 2.73
C LEU A 240 10.68 13.58 3.73
N ASN A 241 10.39 14.81 3.31
CA ASN A 241 10.47 15.99 4.17
C ASN A 241 9.37 16.98 3.83
N PHE A 242 8.96 17.78 4.82
CA PHE A 242 7.91 18.78 4.66
C PHE A 242 8.40 20.16 5.07
N ASP A 243 7.97 21.19 4.35
CA ASP A 243 8.14 22.58 4.76
C ASP A 243 7.16 22.96 5.90
N GLU A 244 7.22 24.22 6.33
CA GLU A 244 6.36 24.77 7.39
C GLU A 244 4.87 24.75 7.01
N LYS A 245 4.55 24.75 5.71
CA LYS A 245 3.19 24.68 5.17
C LYS A 245 2.70 23.24 4.99
N GLY A 246 3.52 22.25 5.33
CA GLY A 246 3.20 20.83 5.16
C GLY A 246 3.30 20.35 3.72
N ILE A 247 4.03 21.04 2.85
CA ILE A 247 4.29 20.63 1.47
C ILE A 247 5.56 19.79 1.41
N GLU A 248 5.52 18.68 0.68
CA GLU A 248 6.70 17.81 0.49
C GLU A 248 7.77 18.57 -0.32
N THR A 249 9.02 18.57 0.14
CA THR A 249 10.05 19.50 -0.37
C THR A 249 10.79 19.02 -1.61
N GLN A 250 10.63 17.75 -1.99
CA GLN A 250 11.36 17.12 -3.10
C GLN A 250 10.44 16.72 -4.26
N THR A 251 9.19 16.35 -3.97
CA THR A 251 8.15 16.00 -4.92
C THR A 251 6.99 16.99 -4.80
N ASP A 252 6.60 17.58 -5.92
CA ASP A 252 5.36 18.36 -6.02
C ASP A 252 4.16 17.41 -6.08
N PHE A 253 3.51 17.20 -4.94
CA PHE A 253 2.32 16.36 -4.82
C PHE A 253 1.12 16.90 -5.61
N PHE A 254 1.00 18.22 -5.81
CA PHE A 254 -0.10 18.79 -6.60
C PHE A 254 0.07 18.40 -8.07
N ARG A 255 1.29 18.54 -8.60
CA ARG A 255 1.62 18.07 -9.96
C ARG A 255 1.43 16.57 -10.09
N MET A 256 1.90 15.79 -9.11
CA MET A 256 1.80 14.32 -9.16
C MET A 256 0.35 13.84 -9.12
N MET A 257 -0.47 14.39 -8.23
CA MET A 257 -1.88 14.05 -8.14
C MET A 257 -2.65 14.45 -9.38
N LYS A 258 -2.32 15.59 -10.02
CA LYS A 258 -2.91 16.00 -11.29
C LYS A 258 -2.60 15.01 -12.41
N ILE A 259 -1.39 14.45 -12.45
CA ILE A 259 -1.02 13.39 -13.40
C ILE A 259 -1.86 12.14 -13.19
N ILE A 260 -2.01 11.70 -11.93
CA ILE A 260 -2.79 10.50 -11.59
C ILE A 260 -4.27 10.72 -11.92
N TYR A 261 -4.83 11.87 -11.56
CA TYR A 261 -6.22 12.24 -11.82
C TYR A 261 -6.56 12.21 -13.32
N ASN A 262 -5.65 12.73 -14.16
CA ASN A 262 -5.81 12.77 -15.61
C ASN A 262 -5.55 11.43 -16.32
N SER A 263 -5.12 10.39 -15.59
CA SER A 263 -4.98 9.02 -16.13
C SER A 263 -6.31 8.27 -16.04
N ASP A 264 -6.32 6.96 -16.33
CA ASP A 264 -7.45 6.06 -16.07
C ASP A 264 -7.30 5.30 -14.73
N PHE A 265 -6.23 5.55 -13.96
CA PHE A 265 -5.99 4.84 -12.70
C PHE A 265 -7.15 5.06 -11.71
N SER A 266 -7.52 4.00 -10.99
CA SER A 266 -8.54 4.01 -9.94
C SER A 266 -8.11 2.97 -8.91
N GLY A 267 -8.10 3.34 -7.63
CA GLY A 267 -7.62 2.47 -6.58
C GLY A 267 -6.80 3.20 -5.51
N VAL A 268 -5.84 2.47 -4.94
CA VAL A 268 -5.15 2.88 -3.72
C VAL A 268 -3.88 3.66 -4.03
N ILE A 269 -3.75 4.82 -3.41
CA ILE A 269 -2.53 5.62 -3.35
C ILE A 269 -1.98 5.49 -1.92
N SER A 270 -0.95 4.67 -1.77
CA SER A 270 -0.42 4.24 -0.47
C SER A 270 0.72 5.12 -0.02
N ILE A 271 0.60 5.64 1.20
CA ILE A 271 1.64 6.47 1.82
C ILE A 271 2.88 5.62 2.10
N GLU A 272 4.05 6.12 1.72
CA GLU A 272 5.34 5.64 2.22
C GLU A 272 6.14 6.83 2.74
N PHE A 273 6.11 7.05 4.06
CA PHE A 273 6.92 8.10 4.66
C PHE A 273 8.28 7.54 5.07
N GLU A 274 9.35 7.99 4.41
CA GLU A 274 10.71 7.50 4.64
C GLU A 274 11.61 8.55 5.32
N GLY A 275 11.06 9.73 5.61
CA GLY A 275 11.74 10.81 6.30
C GLY A 275 12.36 10.41 7.65
N HIS A 276 13.44 11.10 8.02
CA HIS A 276 14.18 10.84 9.26
C HIS A 276 13.85 11.81 10.40
N ASN A 277 13.37 13.01 10.06
CA ASN A 277 13.22 14.12 11.01
C ASN A 277 11.89 14.10 11.77
N LEU A 278 10.94 13.25 11.37
CA LEU A 278 9.62 13.16 11.97
C LEU A 278 9.33 11.76 12.47
N ASN A 279 8.50 11.68 13.50
CA ASN A 279 7.83 10.45 13.88
C ASN A 279 7.04 9.90 12.67
N PRO A 280 7.11 8.59 12.34
CA PRO A 280 6.45 8.04 11.17
C PRO A 280 4.93 8.25 11.17
N VAL A 281 4.26 8.26 12.33
CA VAL A 281 2.83 8.60 12.43
C VAL A 281 2.58 10.05 12.01
N VAL A 282 3.41 10.99 12.46
CA VAL A 282 3.30 12.41 12.10
C VAL A 282 3.61 12.62 10.62
N GLY A 283 4.65 11.95 10.10
CA GLY A 283 4.98 11.95 8.67
C GLY A 283 3.82 11.43 7.83
N SER A 284 3.23 10.28 8.19
CA SER A 284 2.06 9.72 7.50
C SER A 284 0.85 10.64 7.54
N LEU A 285 0.55 11.29 8.68
CA LEU A 285 -0.56 12.24 8.78
C LEU A 285 -0.34 13.46 7.89
N LYS A 286 0.90 13.97 7.80
CA LYS A 286 1.26 15.05 6.86
C LYS A 286 1.12 14.61 5.41
N THR A 287 1.59 13.41 5.05
CA THR A 287 1.40 12.87 3.69
C THR A 287 -0.08 12.71 3.35
N LYS A 288 -0.88 12.15 4.27
CA LYS A 288 -2.34 12.00 4.13
C LYS A 288 -3.01 13.34 3.88
N ALA A 289 -2.68 14.36 4.68
CA ALA A 289 -3.24 15.70 4.53
C ALA A 289 -2.81 16.36 3.21
N LEU A 290 -1.55 16.17 2.80
CA LEU A 290 -1.05 16.71 1.54
C LEU A 290 -1.71 16.07 0.33
N LEU A 291 -1.89 14.74 0.33
CA LEU A 291 -2.69 14.07 -0.69
C LEU A 291 -4.08 14.71 -0.77
N GLN A 292 -4.77 14.88 0.36
CA GLN A 292 -6.14 15.41 0.37
C GLN A 292 -6.19 16.81 -0.22
N LYS A 293 -5.29 17.68 0.24
CA LYS A 293 -5.15 19.04 -0.26
C LYS A 293 -4.85 19.07 -1.77
N SER A 294 -4.01 18.17 -2.26
CA SER A 294 -3.70 18.07 -3.68
C SER A 294 -4.88 17.58 -4.52
N PHE A 295 -5.74 16.73 -3.97
CA PHE A 295 -6.97 16.30 -4.63
C PHE A 295 -8.03 17.40 -4.63
N ASP A 296 -8.26 18.06 -3.49
CA ASP A 296 -9.22 19.16 -3.37
C ASP A 296 -8.89 20.28 -4.36
N ALA A 297 -7.62 20.64 -4.51
CA ALA A 297 -7.14 21.64 -5.47
C ALA A 297 -7.34 21.25 -6.95
N ILE A 298 -7.66 19.99 -7.27
CA ILE A 298 -8.03 19.55 -8.63
C ILE A 298 -9.55 19.67 -8.85
N MET A 299 -10.34 19.60 -7.77
CA MET A 299 -11.80 19.65 -7.81
C MET A 299 -12.35 21.08 -7.77
N GLU A 300 -11.56 22.04 -7.30
CA GLU A 300 -11.81 23.49 -7.38
C GLU A 300 -11.61 24.03 -8.81
#